data_AF-A0AA35U0Z5-F1
#
_entry.id   AF-A0AA35U0Z5-F1
#
_cell.length_a   1.000
_cell.length_b   1.000
_cell.length_c   1.000
_cell.angle_alpha   90.00
_cell.angle_beta   90.00
_cell.angle_gamma   90.00
#
_symmetry.space_group_name_H-M   'P 1'
#
loop_
_entity.id
_entity.type
_entity.pdbx_description
1 polymer ?
#
loop_
_entity_poly.entity_id
_entity_poly.type
_entity_poly.pdbx_seq_one_letter_code
_entity_poly.pdbx_strand_id
1 'polypeptide(L)'
;MYTAMRKEMEGTVKKKSAVLGRDADFKKTSPLSRLPGYLTVQFVRFSVGKAPDSGETVARKILKDVKYTMKLDMYEFCTTELQQKLSPMRTKFKEQEEKKMTPPTAEETSDVPMETADSADPPPPPPTN
;
A
#
# COMPACT_ATOMS: atom_id res chain seq x y z
N MET A 1 -10.40 4.07 -3.54
CA MET A 1 -9.32 3.67 -4.47
C MET A 1 -9.43 2.20 -4.88
N TYR A 2 -9.38 1.25 -3.94
CA TYR A 2 -9.45 -0.19 -4.20
C TYR A 2 -10.54 -0.65 -5.18
N THR A 3 -11.77 -0.15 -5.02
CA THR A 3 -12.90 -0.50 -5.90
C THR A 3 -12.65 -0.12 -7.35
N ALA A 4 -11.97 1.01 -7.59
CA ALA A 4 -11.65 1.46 -8.94
C ALA A 4 -10.60 0.54 -9.59
N MET A 5 -9.53 0.21 -8.84
CA MET A 5 -8.53 -0.77 -9.28
C MET A 5 -9.17 -2.12 -9.66
N ARG A 6 -10.05 -2.65 -8.81
CA ARG A 6 -10.75 -3.91 -9.09
C ARG A 6 -11.55 -3.85 -10.38
N LYS A 7 -12.29 -2.76 -10.57
CA LYS A 7 -13.11 -2.56 -11.78
C LYS A 7 -12.26 -2.46 -13.04
N GLU A 8 -11.08 -1.88 -12.97
CA GLU A 8 -10.21 -1.71 -14.14
C GLU A 8 -9.47 -2.99 -14.53
N MET A 9 -9.22 -3.87 -13.56
CA MET A 9 -8.63 -5.20 -13.79
C MET A 9 -9.62 -6.21 -14.37
N GLU A 10 -10.93 -5.95 -14.25
CA GLU A 10 -12.01 -6.76 -14.83
C GLU A 10 -12.70 -6.00 -15.97
N GLY A 11 -12.35 -6.33 -17.21
CA GLY A 11 -12.90 -5.69 -18.41
C GLY A 11 -13.68 -6.66 -19.28
N THR A 12 -14.58 -6.12 -20.10
CA THR A 12 -15.19 -6.86 -21.21
C THR A 12 -14.61 -6.35 -22.51
N VAL A 13 -14.15 -7.25 -23.38
CA VAL A 13 -13.58 -6.89 -24.68
C VAL A 13 -14.36 -7.60 -25.78
N LYS A 14 -14.89 -6.83 -26.73
CA LYS A 14 -15.49 -7.36 -27.95
C LYS A 14 -14.41 -7.84 -28.89
N LYS A 15 -14.44 -9.12 -29.24
CA LYS A 15 -13.55 -9.72 -30.24
C LYS A 15 -14.35 -10.64 -31.16
N LYS A 16 -13.90 -10.76 -32.41
CA LYS A 16 -14.44 -11.74 -33.33
C LYS A 16 -14.04 -13.14 -32.86
N SER A 17 -15.03 -13.96 -32.51
CA SER A 17 -14.80 -15.33 -32.08
C SER A 17 -14.51 -16.21 -33.29
N ALA A 18 -13.37 -16.91 -33.27
CA ALA A 18 -13.03 -17.88 -34.32
C ALA A 18 -14.01 -19.05 -34.37
N VAL A 19 -14.60 -19.43 -33.22
CA VAL A 19 -15.53 -20.56 -33.09
C VAL A 19 -16.95 -20.18 -33.55
N LEU A 20 -17.40 -18.96 -33.26
CA LEU A 20 -18.77 -18.51 -33.55
C LEU A 20 -18.88 -17.67 -34.84
N GLY A 21 -17.76 -17.30 -35.46
CA GLY A 21 -17.72 -16.49 -36.69
C GLY A 21 -18.20 -15.04 -36.55
N ARG A 22 -18.58 -14.61 -35.35
CA ARG A 22 -19.17 -13.29 -35.04
C ARG A 22 -18.49 -12.62 -33.85
N ASP A 23 -18.76 -11.33 -33.66
CA ASP A 23 -18.31 -10.61 -32.48
C ASP A 23 -18.98 -11.15 -31.21
N ALA A 24 -18.17 -11.40 -30.20
CA ALA A 24 -18.58 -11.87 -28.88
C ALA A 24 -17.87 -11.08 -27.79
N ASP A 25 -18.53 -10.96 -26.64
CA ASP A 25 -18.00 -10.30 -25.45
C ASP A 25 -17.14 -11.30 -24.65
N PHE A 26 -15.85 -10.99 -24.48
CA PHE A 26 -14.92 -11.79 -23.68
C PHE A 26 -14.61 -11.08 -22.37
N LYS A 27 -14.67 -11.83 -21.26
CA LYS A 27 -14.22 -11.33 -19.95
C LYS A 27 -12.69 -11.38 -19.87
N LYS A 28 -12.06 -10.23 -19.67
CA LYS A 28 -10.63 -10.06 -19.40
C LYS A 28 -10.43 -9.88 -17.91
N THR A 29 -9.64 -10.74 -17.30
CA THR A 29 -9.13 -10.59 -15.93
C THR A 29 -7.61 -10.47 -16.00
N SER A 30 -7.05 -9.42 -15.41
CA SER A 30 -5.59 -9.18 -15.44
C SER A 30 -5.03 -9.02 -14.02
N PRO A 31 -4.71 -10.13 -13.32
CA PRO A 31 -4.07 -10.08 -12.00
C PRO A 31 -2.58 -9.69 -12.10
N LEU A 32 -2.01 -9.19 -10.99
CA LEU A 32 -0.59 -8.83 -10.92
C LEU A 32 0.28 -10.07 -10.73
N SER A 33 1.18 -10.33 -11.67
CA SER A 33 2.15 -11.43 -11.61
C SER A 33 3.42 -11.07 -10.82
N ARG A 34 3.81 -9.78 -10.84
CA ARG A 34 4.97 -9.26 -10.12
C ARG A 34 4.68 -7.85 -9.62
N LEU A 35 5.08 -7.56 -8.39
CA LEU A 35 5.06 -6.20 -7.85
C LEU A 35 6.39 -5.48 -8.13
N PRO A 36 6.36 -4.25 -8.65
CA PRO A 36 7.54 -3.41 -8.76
C PRO A 36 7.93 -2.85 -7.38
N GLY A 37 9.20 -2.45 -7.22
CA GLY A 37 9.68 -1.81 -5.98
C GLY A 37 9.02 -0.44 -5.72
N TYR A 38 8.60 0.24 -6.78
CA TYR A 38 7.84 1.49 -6.72
C TYR A 38 6.61 1.36 -7.59
N LEU A 39 5.44 1.72 -7.04
CA LEU A 39 4.17 1.68 -7.75
C LEU A 39 3.63 3.09 -7.93
N THR A 40 3.46 3.49 -9.19
CA THR A 40 2.77 4.74 -9.55
C THR A 40 1.30 4.47 -9.77
N VAL A 41 0.43 5.26 -9.14
CA VAL A 41 -1.02 5.17 -9.33
C VAL A 41 -1.51 6.44 -10.03
N GLN A 42 -2.07 6.28 -11.22
CA GLN A 42 -2.66 7.38 -11.97
C GLN A 42 -4.17 7.42 -11.76
N PHE A 43 -4.68 8.57 -11.33
CA PHE A 43 -6.12 8.81 -11.27
C PHE A 43 -6.61 9.35 -12.62
N VAL A 44 -7.19 8.49 -13.45
CA VAL A 44 -7.76 8.85 -14.76
C VAL A 44 -9.07 9.64 -14.57
N ARG A 45 -8.96 10.90 -14.14
CA ARG A 45 -10.10 11.76 -13.79
C ARG A 45 -10.68 12.56 -14.96
N PHE A 46 -10.01 12.56 -16.11
CA PHE A 46 -10.47 13.30 -17.27
C PHE A 46 -11.21 12.36 -18.21
N SER A 47 -12.49 12.63 -18.42
CA SER A 47 -13.28 11.97 -19.45
C SER A 47 -13.63 12.96 -20.54
N VAL A 48 -13.47 12.53 -21.78
CA VAL A 48 -13.91 13.27 -22.95
C VAL A 48 -15.31 12.78 -23.31
N GLY A 49 -16.26 13.69 -23.42
CA GLY A 49 -17.66 13.35 -23.72
C GLY A 49 -18.38 14.47 -24.43
N LYS A 50 -19.52 14.14 -25.05
CA LYS A 50 -20.33 15.12 -25.77
C LYS A 50 -21.07 16.03 -24.79
N ALA A 51 -20.94 17.34 -24.98
CA ALA A 51 -21.72 18.36 -24.29
C ALA A 51 -23.21 18.08 -24.47
N PRO A 52 -24.03 18.10 -23.39
CA PRO A 52 -25.47 17.87 -23.50
C PRO A 52 -26.15 18.93 -24.38
N ASP A 53 -25.57 20.12 -24.47
CA ASP A 53 -26.23 21.29 -25.04
C ASP A 53 -25.79 21.60 -26.49
N SER A 54 -24.53 21.29 -26.86
CA SER A 54 -23.95 21.66 -28.17
C SER A 54 -23.46 20.47 -29.01
N GLY A 55 -23.47 19.25 -28.47
CA GLY A 55 -22.90 18.07 -29.13
C GLY A 55 -21.38 18.11 -29.31
N GLU A 56 -20.71 19.18 -28.87
CA GLU A 56 -19.27 19.37 -28.97
C GLU A 56 -18.54 18.45 -27.99
N THR A 57 -17.35 18.02 -28.38
CA THR A 57 -16.53 17.12 -27.56
C THR A 57 -15.77 17.94 -26.54
N VAL A 58 -16.18 17.84 -25.27
CA VAL A 58 -15.60 18.62 -24.17
C VAL A 58 -14.96 17.69 -23.15
N ALA A 59 -13.76 18.05 -22.69
CA ALA A 59 -13.09 17.36 -21.59
C ALA A 59 -13.74 17.76 -20.26
N ARG A 60 -14.12 16.77 -19.44
CA ARG A 60 -14.71 16.98 -18.12
C ARG A 60 -13.82 16.38 -17.05
N LYS A 61 -13.69 17.10 -15.93
CA LYS A 61 -13.01 16.62 -14.74
C LYS A 61 -14.00 15.90 -13.84
N ILE A 62 -13.71 14.65 -13.51
CA ILE A 62 -14.46 13.87 -12.53
C ILE A 62 -14.08 14.38 -11.14
N LEU A 63 -15.00 15.10 -10.51
CA LEU A 63 -14.87 15.67 -9.16
C LEU A 63 -15.35 14.71 -8.06
N LYS A 64 -15.48 13.41 -8.35
CA LYS A 64 -15.87 12.42 -7.36
C LYS A 64 -14.76 12.32 -6.30
N ASP A 65 -15.16 12.38 -5.03
CA ASP A 65 -14.25 12.10 -3.93
C ASP A 65 -13.81 10.63 -3.98
N VAL A 66 -12.50 10.40 -3.85
CA VAL A 66 -11.92 9.06 -3.88
C VAL A 66 -11.07 8.91 -2.63
N LYS A 67 -11.61 8.23 -1.62
CA LYS A 67 -10.89 7.86 -0.41
C LYS A 67 -9.74 6.90 -0.72
N TYR A 68 -8.56 7.15 -0.13
CA TYR A 68 -7.37 6.32 -0.20
C TYR A 68 -6.72 6.20 1.18
N THR A 69 -6.05 5.08 1.42
CA THR A 69 -5.36 4.78 2.68
C THR A 69 -3.88 5.12 2.56
N MET A 70 -3.23 5.50 3.67
CA MET A 70 -1.78 5.77 3.68
C MET A 70 -0.95 4.49 3.43
N LYS A 71 -1.44 3.35 3.94
CA LYS A 71 -0.89 2.03 3.63
C LYS A 71 -1.74 1.38 2.54
N LEU A 72 -1.12 0.99 1.42
CA LEU A 72 -1.76 0.31 0.31
C LEU A 72 -1.42 -1.18 0.33
N ASP A 73 -2.43 -2.04 0.38
CA ASP A 73 -2.29 -3.49 0.32
C ASP A 73 -2.69 -4.01 -1.05
N MET A 74 -1.72 -4.47 -1.83
CA MET A 74 -1.96 -5.02 -3.17
C MET A 74 -2.18 -6.54 -3.19
N TYR A 75 -2.13 -7.22 -2.04
CA TYR A 75 -2.14 -8.68 -1.96
C TYR A 75 -3.36 -9.31 -2.65
N GLU A 76 -4.54 -8.72 -2.50
CA GLU A 76 -5.79 -9.22 -3.12
C GLU A 76 -5.78 -9.18 -4.65
N PHE A 77 -4.95 -8.34 -5.25
CA PHE A 77 -4.89 -8.15 -6.71
C PHE A 77 -3.79 -9.00 -7.36
N CYS A 78 -2.97 -9.66 -6.54
CA CYS A 78 -1.88 -10.50 -7.00
C CYS A 78 -2.39 -11.88 -7.42
N THR A 79 -1.65 -12.54 -8.32
CA THR A 79 -1.84 -13.96 -8.64
C THR A 79 -1.63 -14.84 -7.41
N THR A 80 -2.26 -16.03 -7.38
CA THR A 80 -2.11 -16.99 -6.28
C THR A 80 -0.64 -17.40 -6.04
N GLU A 81 0.13 -17.54 -7.12
CA GLU A 81 1.56 -17.82 -7.06
C GLU A 81 2.34 -16.70 -6.35
N LEU A 82 2.05 -15.44 -6.69
CA LEU A 82 2.70 -14.29 -6.06
C LEU A 82 2.24 -14.13 -4.60
N GLN A 83 0.97 -14.39 -4.31
CA GLN A 83 0.44 -14.37 -2.94
C GLN A 83 1.22 -15.31 -2.03
N GLN A 84 1.44 -16.57 -2.45
CA GLN A 84 2.22 -17.55 -1.68
C GLN A 84 3.64 -17.07 -1.36
N LYS A 85 4.30 -16.38 -2.31
CA LYS A 85 5.64 -15.80 -2.10
C LYS A 85 5.62 -14.62 -1.12
N LEU A 86 4.54 -13.84 -1.11
CA LEU A 86 4.39 -12.66 -0.25
C LEU A 86 3.88 -13.00 1.16
N SER A 87 3.13 -14.08 1.34
CA SER A 87 2.58 -14.51 2.64
C SER A 87 3.62 -14.57 3.76
N PRO A 88 4.78 -15.25 3.63
CA PRO A 88 5.73 -15.37 4.74
C PRO A 88 6.36 -14.03 5.13
N MET A 89 6.65 -13.17 4.15
CA MET A 89 7.22 -11.85 4.42
C MET A 89 6.20 -10.93 5.08
N ARG A 90 4.93 -11.05 4.70
CA ARG A 90 3.83 -10.30 5.29
C ARG A 90 3.56 -10.69 6.74
N THR A 91 3.62 -11.99 7.09
CA THR A 91 3.47 -12.45 8.48
C THR A 91 4.58 -11.85 9.36
N LYS A 92 5.84 -11.90 8.92
CA LYS A 92 6.96 -11.28 9.63
C LYS A 92 6.78 -9.77 9.83
N PHE A 93 6.27 -9.08 8.82
CA PHE A 93 6.01 -7.63 8.91
C PHE A 93 4.89 -7.32 9.93
N LYS A 94 3.83 -8.13 9.97
CA LYS A 94 2.74 -7.99 10.93
C LYS A 94 3.24 -8.18 12.37
N GLU A 95 4.00 -9.25 12.63
CA GLU A 95 4.58 -9.51 13.96
C GLU A 95 5.50 -8.35 14.42
N GLN A 96 6.27 -7.77 13.51
CA GLN A 96 7.11 -6.60 13.83
C GLN A 96 6.30 -5.33 14.09
N GLU A 97 5.23 -5.09 13.34
CA GLU A 97 4.34 -3.96 13.63
C GLU A 97 3.62 -4.14 14.97
N GLU A 98 3.20 -5.36 15.28
CA GLU A 98 2.55 -5.71 16.55
C GLU A 98 3.50 -5.50 17.74
N LYS A 99 4.74 -6.00 17.67
CA LYS A 99 5.76 -5.79 18.70
C LYS A 99 6.13 -4.32 18.92
N LYS A 100 5.95 -3.47 17.90
CA LYS A 100 6.17 -2.01 18.01
C LYS A 100 4.96 -1.26 18.52
N MET A 101 3.75 -1.79 18.30
CA MET A 101 2.49 -1.19 18.75
C MET A 101 2.10 -1.60 20.16
N THR A 102 2.58 -2.75 20.66
CA THR A 102 2.55 -3.04 22.09
C THR A 102 3.52 -2.06 22.77
N PRO A 103 3.04 -1.08 23.58
CA PRO A 103 3.94 -0.41 24.51
C PRO A 103 4.60 -1.49 25.38
N PRO A 104 5.81 -1.27 25.93
CA PRO A 104 6.35 -2.17 26.93
C PRO A 104 5.39 -2.15 28.12
N THR A 105 4.44 -3.08 28.14
CA THR A 105 3.70 -3.39 29.35
C THR A 105 4.74 -3.93 30.30
N ALA A 106 5.03 -3.12 31.32
CA ALA A 106 5.90 -3.46 32.41
C ALA A 106 5.38 -4.74 33.08
N GLU A 107 5.98 -5.89 32.79
CA GLU A 107 6.07 -7.03 33.71
C GLU A 107 7.42 -7.75 33.52
N GLU A 108 8.30 -7.48 34.49
CA GLU A 108 9.28 -8.38 35.13
C GLU A 108 10.36 -9.12 34.32
N THR A 109 11.59 -8.60 34.39
CA THR A 109 12.72 -9.40 34.89
C THR A 109 13.38 -8.64 36.03
N SER A 110 13.17 -9.17 37.23
CA SER A 110 13.92 -8.92 38.45
C SER A 110 15.41 -9.30 38.29
N ASP A 111 16.21 -8.72 39.19
CA ASP A 111 17.62 -9.02 39.50
C ASP A 111 18.72 -8.43 38.61
N VAL A 112 19.20 -7.22 38.99
CA VAL A 112 20.63 -6.98 39.30
C VAL A 112 20.73 -5.90 40.41
N PRO A 113 21.48 -6.10 41.53
CA PRO A 113 21.50 -5.17 42.65
C PRO A 113 22.37 -3.94 42.42
N MET A 114 21.98 -2.86 43.08
CA MET A 114 22.67 -1.58 43.22
C MET A 114 23.90 -1.73 44.15
N GLU A 115 25.13 -1.61 43.62
CA GLU A 115 26.31 -1.27 44.42
C GLU A 115 26.61 0.23 44.30
N THR A 116 26.48 0.91 45.44
CA THR A 116 27.06 2.22 45.70
C THR A 116 28.53 2.05 46.07
N ALA A 117 29.44 2.68 45.32
CA ALA A 117 30.79 2.95 45.80
C ALA A 117 31.24 4.34 45.33
N ASP A 118 31.30 5.21 46.31
CA ASP A 118 31.91 6.53 46.36
C ASP A 118 33.42 6.43 46.04
N SER A 119 33.93 7.21 45.06
CA SER A 119 35.29 7.79 45.04
C SER A 119 35.65 8.34 43.65
N ALA A 120 35.76 9.67 43.48
CA ALA A 120 36.69 10.31 42.53
C ALA A 120 36.70 11.85 42.70
N ASP A 121 37.66 12.30 43.51
CA ASP A 121 38.48 13.53 43.45
C ASP A 121 37.89 14.97 43.50
N PRO A 122 38.56 15.88 44.25
CA PRO A 122 38.17 17.30 44.35
C PRO A 122 38.54 18.12 43.11
N PRO A 123 37.83 19.24 42.83
CA PRO A 123 38.11 20.09 41.67
C PRO A 123 39.44 20.87 41.82
N PRO A 124 40.16 21.16 40.71
CA PRO A 124 41.39 21.94 40.75
C PRO A 124 41.11 23.43 41.07
N PRO A 125 42.04 24.13 41.75
CA PRO A 125 41.87 25.54 42.10
C PRO A 125 41.99 26.47 40.87
N PRO A 126 41.34 27.65 40.89
CA PRO A 126 41.36 28.60 39.77
C PRO A 126 42.72 29.31 39.63
N PRO A 127 43.08 29.77 38.41
CA PRO A 127 44.33 30.49 38.17
C PRO A 127 44.26 31.92 38.71
N THR A 128 45.33 32.33 39.41
CA THR A 128 45.56 33.69 39.91
C THR A 128 46.11 34.58 38.81
N ASN A 129 45.41 35.69 38.51
CA ASN A 129 45.99 37.00 38.22
C ASN A 129 44.96 38.08 38.53
#